data_AF-E2C040-F1
#
_entry.id   AF-E2C040-F1
#
_cell.length_a   1.000
_cell.length_b   1.000
_cell.length_c   1.000
_cell.angle_alpha   90.00
_cell.angle_beta   90.00
_cell.angle_gamma   90.00
#
_symmetry.space_group_name_H-M   'P 1'
#
loop_
_entity.id
_entity.type
_entity.pdbx_description
1 polymer ?
#
loop_
_entity_poly.entity_id
_entity_poly.type
_entity_poly.pdbx_seq_one_letter_code
_entity_poly.pdbx_strand_id
1 'polypeptide(L)'
;EAHRILVWIYGDYVLSETTCRGWFRRFKNDDFDVEDKERSGAPKKFEDEDLEALVDEDPCQTQNELAESLGVDHTTVAKHLKALEMIQKQ
;
A
#
# COMPACT_ATOMS: atom_id res chain seq x y z
N GLU A 1 -1.47 34.45 1.61
CA GLU A 1 -2.65 34.98 2.33
C GLU A 1 -3.43 33.88 3.04
N ALA A 2 -3.87 32.83 2.34
CA ALA A 2 -4.60 31.70 2.92
C ALA A 2 -3.92 31.03 4.14
N HIS A 3 -2.60 30.75 4.09
CA HIS A 3 -1.89 30.18 5.24
C HIS A 3 -1.97 31.07 6.49
N ARG A 4 -1.92 32.41 6.36
CA ARG A 4 -2.03 33.33 7.50
C ARG A 4 -3.44 33.30 8.11
N ILE A 5 -4.47 33.18 7.28
CA ILE A 5 -5.86 33.04 7.74
C ILE A 5 -6.03 31.70 8.47
N LEU A 6 -5.48 30.62 7.94
CA LEU A 6 -5.56 29.30 8.58
C LEU A 6 -4.83 29.28 9.92
N VAL A 7 -3.65 29.90 10.03
CA VAL A 7 -2.93 30.05 11.31
C VAL A 7 -3.76 30.86 12.31
N TRP A 8 -4.43 31.93 11.85
CA TRP A 8 -5.27 32.76 12.71
C TRP A 8 -6.50 32.01 13.25
N ILE A 9 -7.11 31.13 12.46
CA ILE A 9 -8.33 30.37 12.85
C ILE A 9 -7.99 29.11 13.66
N TYR A 10 -6.97 28.36 13.23
CA TYR A 10 -6.68 27.02 13.74
C TYR A 10 -5.43 26.96 14.65
N GLY A 11 -4.71 28.07 14.80
CA GLY A 11 -3.51 28.15 15.63
C GLY A 11 -2.42 27.18 15.15
N ASP A 12 -1.83 26.45 16.09
CA ASP A 12 -0.68 25.56 15.84
C ASP A 12 -1.05 24.24 15.14
N TYR A 13 -2.35 23.93 15.00
CA TYR A 13 -2.82 22.74 14.30
C TYR A 13 -2.92 22.92 12.78
N VAL A 14 -2.41 24.04 12.27
CA VAL A 14 -2.46 24.38 10.85
C VAL A 14 -1.47 23.56 10.01
N LEU A 15 -1.85 23.28 8.77
CA LEU A 15 -0.96 22.72 7.76
C LEU A 15 0.26 23.63 7.56
N SER A 16 1.43 23.03 7.37
CA SER A 16 2.64 23.79 7.03
C SER A 16 2.45 24.64 5.77
N GLU A 17 3.22 25.72 5.66
CA GLU A 17 3.20 26.59 4.48
C GLU A 17 3.51 25.81 3.18
N THR A 18 4.38 24.80 3.26
CA THR A 18 4.71 23.91 2.14
C THR A 18 3.52 23.10 1.67
N THR A 19 2.74 22.53 2.59
CA THR A 19 1.52 21.78 2.29
C THR A 19 0.47 22.71 1.69
N CYS A 20 0.29 23.91 2.24
CA CYS A 20 -0.62 24.91 1.69
C CYS A 20 -0.25 25.26 0.24
N ARG A 21 1.02 25.55 -0.05
CA ARG A 21 1.49 25.81 -1.42
C ARG A 21 1.30 24.62 -2.36
N GLY A 22 1.46 23.40 -1.87
CA GLY A 22 1.19 22.17 -2.62
C GLY A 22 -0.26 22.06 -3.08
N TRP A 23 -1.21 22.26 -2.15
CA TRP A 23 -2.64 22.29 -2.46
C TRP A 23 -3.01 23.41 -3.44
N PHE A 24 -2.50 24.63 -3.24
CA PHE A 24 -2.71 25.73 -4.18
C PHE A 24 -2.21 25.41 -5.59
N ARG A 25 -1.11 24.66 -5.73
CA ARG A 25 -0.63 24.21 -7.04
C ARG A 25 -1.60 23.20 -7.68
N ARG A 26 -2.16 22.26 -6.90
CA ARG A 26 -3.17 21.30 -7.39
C ARG A 26 -4.42 22.03 -7.88
N PHE A 27 -4.97 22.93 -7.08
CA PHE A 27 -6.16 23.70 -7.43
C PHE A 27 -5.96 24.59 -8.67
N LYS A 28 -4.75 25.12 -8.90
CA LYS A 28 -4.44 25.85 -10.14
C LYS A 28 -4.43 24.99 -11.41
N ASN A 29 -4.27 23.67 -11.25
CA ASN A 29 -4.31 22.70 -12.34
C ASN A 29 -5.70 22.04 -12.46
N ASP A 30 -6.75 22.66 -11.89
CA ASP A 30 -8.12 22.12 -11.88
C ASP A 30 -8.27 20.77 -11.12
N ASP A 31 -7.26 20.37 -10.34
CA ASP A 31 -7.32 19.19 -9.45
C ASP A 31 -7.87 19.63 -8.08
N PHE A 32 -9.19 19.54 -7.94
CA PHE A 32 -9.93 19.82 -6.69
C PHE A 32 -10.20 18.57 -5.85
N ASP A 33 -9.64 17.42 -6.22
CA ASP A 33 -9.81 16.19 -5.46
C ASP A 33 -9.06 16.29 -4.11
N VAL A 34 -9.84 16.25 -3.04
CA VAL A 34 -9.35 16.36 -1.66
C VAL A 34 -9.02 15.01 -1.04
N GLU A 35 -9.43 13.91 -1.68
CA GLU A 35 -9.14 12.57 -1.18
C GLU A 35 -7.64 12.26 -1.31
N ASP A 36 -7.15 11.42 -0.39
CA ASP A 36 -5.78 10.93 -0.49
C ASP A 36 -5.71 9.96 -1.65
N LYS A 37 -4.79 10.22 -2.59
CA LYS A 37 -4.58 9.31 -3.72
C LYS A 37 -4.01 8.01 -3.21
N GLU A 38 -4.18 6.94 -3.98
CA GLU A 38 -3.56 5.67 -3.69
C GLU A 38 -2.07 5.89 -3.43
N ARG A 39 -1.64 5.56 -2.22
CA ARG A 39 -0.24 5.70 -1.84
C ARG A 39 0.53 4.60 -2.54
N SER A 40 1.68 4.95 -3.11
CA SER A 40 2.65 3.94 -3.52
C SER A 40 3.02 3.12 -2.28
N GLY A 41 2.50 1.89 -2.21
CA GLY A 41 2.86 0.94 -1.17
C GLY A 41 4.32 0.54 -1.27
N ALA A 42 4.76 -0.34 -0.36
CA ALA A 42 6.02 -1.03 -0.56
C ALA A 42 5.94 -1.86 -1.86
N PRO A 43 7.03 -1.95 -2.63
CA PRO A 43 7.05 -2.80 -3.83
C PRO A 43 6.73 -4.25 -3.42
N LYS A 44 5.96 -4.95 -4.26
CA LYS A 44 5.75 -6.39 -4.12
C LYS A 44 7.09 -7.11 -4.17
N LYS A 45 7.26 -8.14 -3.34
CA LYS A 45 8.49 -8.95 -3.29
C LYS A 45 8.49 -10.10 -4.32
N PHE A 46 7.31 -10.57 -4.69
CA PHE A 46 7.04 -11.60 -5.69
C PHE A 46 5.64 -11.33 -6.27
N GLU A 47 5.36 -11.84 -7.47
CA GLU A 47 4.04 -11.73 -8.09
C GLU A 47 3.16 -12.93 -7.74
N ASP A 48 1.85 -12.77 -7.88
CA ASP A 48 0.89 -13.81 -7.50
C ASP A 48 1.10 -15.08 -8.35
N GLU A 49 1.51 -14.91 -9.62
CA GLU A 49 1.87 -15.98 -10.54
C GLU A 49 3.09 -16.80 -10.07
N ASP A 50 4.05 -16.19 -9.37
CA ASP A 50 5.21 -16.89 -8.83
C ASP A 50 4.78 -17.87 -7.72
N LEU A 51 3.82 -17.45 -6.89
CA LEU A 51 3.27 -18.28 -5.82
C LEU A 51 2.36 -19.37 -6.37
N GLU A 52 1.52 -19.07 -7.36
CA GLU A 52 0.67 -20.06 -8.05
C GLU A 52 1.52 -21.15 -8.71
N ALA A 53 2.60 -20.78 -9.41
CA ALA A 53 3.49 -21.75 -10.07
C ALA A 53 4.13 -22.74 -9.07
N LEU A 54 4.53 -22.27 -7.88
CA LEU A 54 5.09 -23.14 -6.84
C LEU A 54 4.04 -24.09 -6.24
N VAL A 55 2.81 -23.60 -6.03
CA VAL A 55 1.70 -24.41 -5.52
C VAL A 55 1.25 -25.46 -6.54
N ASP A 56 1.25 -25.12 -7.83
CA ASP A 56 0.92 -26.04 -8.93
C ASP A 56 2.01 -27.11 -9.14
N GLU A 57 3.28 -26.78 -8.92
CA GLU A 57 4.39 -27.72 -9.02
C GLU A 57 4.32 -28.80 -7.93
N ASP A 58 4.09 -28.40 -6.68
CA ASP A 58 3.88 -29.33 -5.58
C ASP A 58 2.83 -28.79 -4.57
N PRO A 59 1.58 -29.26 -4.69
CA PRO A 59 0.51 -28.87 -3.78
C PRO A 59 0.77 -29.28 -2.33
N CYS A 60 1.67 -30.23 -2.05
CA CYS A 60 1.96 -30.66 -0.69
C CYS A 60 2.98 -29.78 0.04
N GLN A 61 3.53 -28.74 -0.61
CA GLN A 61 4.46 -27.82 0.02
C GLN A 61 3.82 -27.08 1.20
N THR A 62 4.60 -26.96 2.26
CA THR A 62 4.22 -26.16 3.41
C THR A 62 4.43 -24.67 3.11
N GLN A 63 3.66 -23.81 3.79
CA GLN A 63 3.83 -22.35 3.68
C GLN A 63 5.24 -21.87 4.07
N ASN A 64 5.97 -22.65 4.89
CA ASN A 64 7.36 -22.33 5.27
C ASN A 64 8.31 -22.57 4.09
N GLU A 65 8.16 -23.68 3.36
CA GLU A 65 8.98 -23.99 2.18
C GLU A 65 8.74 -22.98 1.05
N LEU A 66 7.48 -22.56 0.85
CA LEU A 66 7.13 -21.48 -0.06
C LEU A 66 7.77 -20.15 0.34
N ALA A 67 7.78 -19.83 1.64
CA ALA A 67 8.37 -18.61 2.16
C ALA A 67 9.89 -18.58 2.00
N GLU A 68 10.56 -19.72 2.22
CA GLU A 68 12.00 -19.88 1.98
C GLU A 68 12.34 -19.70 0.49
N SER A 69 11.55 -20.30 -0.40
CA SER A 69 11.74 -20.21 -1.86
C SER A 69 11.56 -18.78 -2.38
N LEU A 70 10.59 -18.04 -1.84
CA LEU A 70 10.30 -16.65 -2.22
C LEU A 70 11.12 -15.62 -1.42
N GLY A 71 11.93 -16.05 -0.45
CA GLY A 71 12.72 -15.14 0.40
C GLY A 71 11.87 -14.17 1.23
N VAL A 72 10.67 -14.59 1.63
CA VAL A 72 9.71 -13.77 2.38
C VAL A 72 9.39 -14.41 3.73
N ASP A 73 8.71 -13.65 4.58
CA ASP A 73 8.19 -14.20 5.83
C ASP A 73 6.96 -15.08 5.57
N HIS A 74 6.82 -16.17 6.31
CA HIS A 74 5.67 -17.09 6.25
C HIS A 74 4.31 -16.38 6.30
N THR A 75 4.17 -15.32 7.11
CA THR A 75 2.92 -14.55 7.19
C THR A 75 2.57 -13.82 5.90
N THR A 76 3.56 -13.52 5.06
CA THR A 76 3.36 -12.91 3.73
C THR A 76 2.73 -13.91 2.79
N VAL A 77 3.24 -15.15 2.76
CA VAL A 77 2.68 -16.26 1.98
C VAL A 77 1.26 -16.58 2.45
N ALA A 78 1.05 -16.72 3.76
CA ALA A 78 -0.28 -17.01 4.31
C ALA A 78 -1.34 -15.95 3.95
N LYS A 79 -0.96 -14.66 3.96
CA LYS A 79 -1.83 -13.56 3.54
C LYS A 79 -2.17 -13.62 2.05
N HIS A 80 -1.18 -13.90 1.20
CA HIS A 80 -1.38 -14.00 -0.25
C HIS A 80 -2.24 -15.21 -0.62
N LEU A 81 -1.96 -16.40 -0.08
CA LEU A 81 -2.79 -17.59 -0.28
C LEU A 81 -4.25 -17.36 0.12
N LYS A 82 -4.48 -16.63 1.22
CA LYS A 82 -5.83 -16.25 1.64
C LYS A 82 -6.49 -15.25 0.68
N ALA A 83 -5.73 -14.31 0.13
CA ALA A 83 -6.22 -13.33 -0.83
C ALA A 83 -6.57 -13.97 -2.19
N LEU A 84 -5.80 -14.99 -2.60
CA LEU A 84 -6.03 -15.80 -3.81
C LEU A 84 -7.08 -16.91 -3.61
N GLU A 85 -7.71 -16.99 -2.43
CA GLU A 85 -8.65 -18.06 -2.05
C GLU A 85 -8.06 -19.49 -2.16
N MET A 86 -6.74 -19.63 -2.28
CA MET A 86 -5.97 -20.88 -2.30
C MET A 86 -5.78 -21.44 -0.89
N ILE A 87 -6.88 -21.60 -0.16
CA ILE A 87 -6.86 -22.18 1.18
C ILE A 87 -6.96 -23.69 1.05
N GLN A 88 -5.85 -24.39 1.29
CA GLN A 88 -5.92 -25.82 1.63
C GLN A 88 -6.67 -25.97 2.95
N LYS A 89 -7.91 -26.45 2.88
CA LYS A 89 -8.60 -26.96 4.06
C LYS A 89 -7.89 -28.23 4.50
N GLN A 90 -7.45 -28.26 5.76
CA GLN A 90 -7.03 -29.49 6.42
C GLN A 90 -8.14 -30.53 6.45
#